data_AF-A0A6P6A1R1-F1
#
_entry.id   AF-A0A6P6A1R1-F1
#
_cell.length_a   1.000
_cell.length_b   1.000
_cell.length_c   1.000
_cell.angle_alpha   90.00
_cell.angle_beta   90.00
_cell.angle_gamma   90.00
#
_symmetry.space_group_name_H-M   'P 1'
#
loop_
_entity.id
_entity.type
_entity.pdbx_description
1 polymer ?
#
loop_
_entity_poly.entity_id
_entity_poly.type
_entity_poly.pdbx_seq_one_letter_code
_entity_poly.pdbx_strand_id
1 'polypeptide(L)'
;MQASQQHRSSVMASGLYHQVKQEVEPFYFSQFPTIDHSLCYNDSNHESHFSVRNSCEHYCTLESSSANCSYTVYNSSAVSFSPNGSRTQQESQSYPSDLHHSADNTYGSPISGSCITEDVSDLRDKLRKLETVMLGPDSDIIDSITSPEMDSWRLVTDAISRGDLKQVLVYCAKAVSDNDLLMAQWLMDELRQMVSVSGEPIQRLGAYMLEGLVARLASSGSSIYKALRCKEPATADLLSYMHILYEVCPYFKFGYMSANGAIAEAMKDEDKVHIIDFQIAQGSQWITLIQAFAARPGGPPHIRITSIDYATSAYAHGGGLNIVGKRLSKLAKHFKVPFEFHAATLSGCDVQQEHLQVRPGEALAVNFAFMLHHMPDESVSTENHRDRLLRLVKSLSPKVVTLVEQESNTNTAPFFPRFLETLNYYTAIFESIDMTLPREHKERINVEQHCLARDVVNIIACEGPERVERRELLGKWRSRFRMAGFTPYPLSSLVNATIKTLHENYCDKYTLEERDGALYLGWMNRDLVASCAWK
;
A
#
# COMPACT_ATOMS: atom_id res chain seq x y z
N MET A 1 3.51 87.39 11.99
CA MET A 1 3.48 85.90 11.92
C MET A 1 4.89 85.43 11.61
N GLN A 2 5.34 84.34 12.23
CA GLN A 2 6.72 83.81 12.15
C GLN A 2 7.05 83.36 10.69
N ALA A 3 8.27 83.46 10.13
CA ALA A 3 9.60 82.97 10.55
C ALA A 3 9.63 81.42 10.67
N SER A 4 10.62 80.65 10.20
CA SER A 4 11.93 80.94 9.57
C SER A 4 12.36 79.76 8.67
N GLN A 5 13.35 79.99 7.80
CA GLN A 5 14.14 78.97 7.07
C GLN A 5 14.91 78.05 8.03
N GLN A 6 15.27 76.81 7.60
CA GLN A 6 16.66 76.47 7.18
C GLN A 6 16.87 75.01 6.73
N HIS A 7 17.87 74.83 5.85
CA HIS A 7 18.44 73.55 5.42
C HIS A 7 19.21 72.80 6.53
N ARG A 8 19.40 71.49 6.35
CA ARG A 8 20.76 70.90 6.47
C ARG A 8 20.93 69.60 5.69
N SER A 9 21.92 69.59 4.80
CA SER A 9 22.58 68.37 4.30
C SER A 9 23.85 68.13 5.12
N SER A 10 24.23 66.86 5.31
CA SER A 10 25.56 66.47 5.80
C SER A 10 25.89 65.06 5.31
N VAL A 11 27.15 64.83 4.93
CA VAL A 11 27.69 63.57 4.38
C VAL A 11 28.90 63.14 5.21
N MET A 12 29.24 61.84 5.16
CA MET A 12 30.32 61.14 5.90
C MET A 12 30.00 60.88 7.39
N ALA A 13 30.33 59.72 7.98
CA ALA A 13 31.46 58.84 7.69
C ALA A 13 31.20 57.35 7.97
N SER A 14 32.10 56.50 7.48
CA SER A 14 32.16 55.05 7.67
C SER A 14 32.39 54.62 9.12
N GLY A 15 31.69 53.57 9.57
CA GLY A 15 31.92 52.90 10.85
C GLY A 15 31.65 51.39 10.76
N LEU A 16 32.65 50.64 10.31
CA LEU A 16 32.67 49.18 10.44
C LEU A 16 32.80 48.81 11.92
N TYR A 17 31.82 48.11 12.48
CA TYR A 17 32.10 47.14 13.55
C TYR A 17 31.24 45.89 13.39
N HIS A 18 31.93 44.75 13.32
CA HIS A 18 31.34 43.42 13.40
C HIS A 18 30.43 43.31 14.63
N GLN A 19 29.18 42.86 14.43
CA GLN A 19 28.50 42.07 15.44
C GLN A 19 28.36 40.65 14.90
N VAL A 20 29.25 39.81 15.42
CA VAL A 20 29.35 38.35 15.31
C VAL A 20 28.12 37.68 14.66
N LYS A 21 28.29 37.18 13.42
CA LYS A 21 27.55 35.99 13.00
C LYS A 21 27.87 34.92 14.03
N GLN A 22 26.90 34.53 14.85
CA GLN A 22 27.00 33.24 15.53
C GLN A 22 26.95 32.18 14.44
N GLU A 23 28.11 31.62 14.11
CA GLU A 23 28.19 30.39 13.36
C GLU A 23 27.45 29.33 14.17
N VAL A 24 26.26 28.97 13.68
CA VAL A 24 25.55 27.80 14.17
C VAL A 24 26.32 26.59 13.64
N GLU A 25 27.11 25.96 14.51
CA GLU A 25 27.77 24.69 14.18
C GLU A 25 26.72 23.69 13.66
N PRO A 26 26.88 23.12 12.46
CA PRO A 26 25.94 22.16 11.92
C PRO A 26 26.17 20.78 12.53
N PHE A 27 25.62 20.54 13.73
CA PHE A 27 25.67 19.21 14.35
C PHE A 27 24.51 18.31 13.90
N TYR A 28 24.80 17.57 12.83
CA TYR A 28 24.32 16.21 12.53
C TYR A 28 22.87 15.86 12.89
N PHE A 29 21.97 16.09 11.94
CA PHE A 29 21.30 14.97 11.29
C PHE A 29 21.79 14.91 9.84
N SER A 30 21.91 13.71 9.28
CA SER A 30 22.49 13.49 7.96
C SER A 30 21.79 14.34 6.89
N GLN A 31 22.60 15.07 6.12
CA GLN A 31 22.28 15.32 4.72
C GLN A 31 22.32 13.95 4.04
N PHE A 32 21.18 13.26 4.01
CA PHE A 32 20.99 12.16 3.08
C PHE A 32 21.12 12.74 1.67
N PRO A 33 21.77 12.01 0.73
CA PRO A 33 21.95 12.54 -0.61
C PRO A 33 20.56 12.81 -1.21
N THR A 34 20.35 14.05 -1.64
CA THR A 34 19.38 14.32 -2.69
C THR A 34 19.72 13.36 -3.82
N ILE A 35 18.74 12.59 -4.31
CA ILE A 35 18.97 11.80 -5.53
C ILE A 35 19.18 12.82 -6.65
N ASP A 36 20.43 12.96 -7.09
CA ASP A 36 20.83 13.98 -8.05
C ASP A 36 20.12 13.75 -9.39
N HIS A 37 19.10 14.56 -9.67
CA HIS A 37 18.41 14.62 -10.96
C HIS A 37 19.29 15.34 -12.01
N SER A 38 20.51 14.83 -12.26
CA SER A 38 21.49 15.49 -13.14
C SER A 38 22.40 14.54 -13.93
N LEU A 39 21.84 13.47 -14.53
CA LEU A 39 22.53 12.68 -15.58
C LEU A 39 21.63 12.45 -16.81
N CYS A 40 21.60 13.44 -17.69
CA CYS A 40 21.25 13.29 -19.11
C CYS A 40 22.16 14.21 -19.93
N TYR A 41 22.80 13.67 -20.97
CA TYR A 41 23.93 14.25 -21.73
C TYR A 41 25.22 14.39 -20.87
N ASN A 42 26.42 13.99 -21.31
CA ASN A 42 26.95 13.94 -22.68
C ASN A 42 28.06 12.87 -22.87
N ASP A 43 28.63 12.85 -24.08
CA ASP A 43 29.43 11.79 -24.71
C ASP A 43 30.92 11.63 -24.28
N SER A 44 31.49 10.48 -24.67
CA SER A 44 32.93 10.18 -24.96
C SER A 44 33.99 9.88 -23.86
N ASN A 45 34.56 8.68 -23.98
CA ASN A 45 35.95 8.22 -23.75
C ASN A 45 36.75 8.64 -22.49
N HIS A 46 37.07 7.66 -21.63
CA HIS A 46 38.37 6.95 -21.69
C HIS A 46 38.43 5.73 -20.75
N GLU A 47 39.24 4.72 -21.12
CA GLU A 47 39.47 3.50 -20.33
C GLU A 47 40.35 3.74 -19.10
N SER A 48 40.02 3.04 -17.99
CA SER A 48 41.05 2.51 -17.08
C SER A 48 40.52 1.30 -16.31
N HIS A 49 41.14 0.13 -16.51
CA HIS A 49 40.78 -1.10 -15.81
C HIS A 49 41.04 -1.03 -14.30
N PHE A 50 40.09 -1.50 -13.49
CA PHE A 50 40.38 -2.12 -12.20
C PHE A 50 39.52 -3.38 -12.00
N SER A 51 40.19 -4.52 -11.78
CA SER A 51 39.56 -5.82 -11.65
C SER A 51 39.13 -6.10 -10.21
N VAL A 52 37.85 -6.41 -10.00
CA VAL A 52 37.38 -7.08 -8.77
C VAL A 52 36.65 -8.37 -9.14
N ARG A 53 37.01 -9.44 -8.44
CA ARG A 53 36.68 -10.83 -8.74
C ARG A 53 35.38 -11.22 -8.04
N ASN A 54 34.24 -11.18 -8.74
CA ASN A 54 32.99 -11.73 -8.23
C ASN A 54 32.84 -13.21 -8.63
N SER A 55 32.75 -14.07 -7.63
CA SER A 55 32.30 -15.46 -7.78
C SER A 55 30.82 -15.50 -8.14
N CYS A 56 30.48 -16.27 -9.17
CA CYS A 56 29.09 -16.57 -9.53
C CYS A 56 28.53 -17.61 -8.55
N GLU A 57 27.43 -17.30 -7.87
CA GLU A 57 26.57 -18.29 -7.22
C GLU A 57 25.14 -18.13 -7.76
N HIS A 58 24.69 -19.13 -8.50
CA HIS A 58 23.28 -19.31 -8.86
C HIS A 58 22.53 -19.89 -7.66
N TYR A 59 21.39 -19.31 -7.30
CA TYR A 59 20.36 -20.02 -6.54
C TYR A 59 18.96 -19.74 -7.08
N CYS A 60 18.20 -20.83 -7.25
CA CYS A 60 16.86 -20.85 -7.84
C CYS A 60 15.75 -20.79 -6.77
N THR A 61 14.54 -20.50 -7.24
CA THR A 61 13.22 -20.99 -6.77
C THR A 61 13.05 -21.40 -5.30
N LEU A 62 12.15 -20.70 -4.59
CA LEU A 62 11.63 -21.09 -3.28
C LEU A 62 10.83 -22.40 -3.34
N GLU A 63 11.31 -23.44 -2.67
CA GLU A 63 10.49 -24.62 -2.33
C GLU A 63 9.64 -24.37 -1.07
N SER A 64 8.42 -24.90 -1.09
CA SER A 64 7.46 -24.82 0.01
C SER A 64 7.85 -25.75 1.17
N SER A 65 7.92 -25.23 2.39
CA SER A 65 8.11 -26.05 3.60
C SER A 65 6.87 -26.07 4.50
N SER A 66 6.36 -27.28 4.74
CA SER A 66 5.24 -27.54 5.65
C SER A 66 5.70 -27.53 7.12
N ALA A 67 5.31 -26.51 7.87
CA ALA A 67 5.65 -26.40 9.30
C ALA A 67 4.63 -27.15 10.18
N ASN A 68 4.91 -28.43 10.46
CA ASN A 68 4.27 -29.15 11.55
C ASN A 68 5.15 -29.03 12.80
N CYS A 69 4.78 -28.18 13.77
CA CYS A 69 5.61 -27.93 14.95
C CYS A 69 4.81 -28.04 16.27
N SER A 70 5.12 -29.09 17.02
CA SER A 70 4.60 -29.37 18.37
C SER A 70 5.11 -28.35 19.40
N TYR A 71 4.22 -27.89 20.29
CA TYR A 71 4.56 -27.03 21.41
C TYR A 71 5.33 -27.77 22.51
N THR A 72 6.48 -27.22 22.94
CA THR A 72 7.12 -27.55 24.22
C THR A 72 6.92 -26.42 25.21
N VAL A 73 6.17 -26.69 26.29
CA VAL A 73 5.86 -25.73 27.35
C VAL A 73 6.90 -25.83 28.46
N TYR A 74 7.53 -24.70 28.81
CA TYR A 74 8.33 -24.60 30.03
C TYR A 74 7.42 -24.61 31.26
N ASN A 75 7.73 -25.50 32.21
CA ASN A 75 6.92 -25.77 33.39
C ASN A 75 7.53 -25.11 34.63
N SER A 76 6.71 -24.64 35.58
CA SER A 76 7.18 -24.22 36.91
C SER A 76 6.08 -24.28 37.98
N SER A 77 6.42 -24.99 39.07
CA SER A 77 5.85 -24.93 40.43
C SER A 77 4.35 -25.23 40.64
N ALA A 78 4.10 -26.50 41.00
CA ALA A 78 3.39 -26.95 42.22
C ALA A 78 1.98 -26.42 42.57
N VAL A 79 1.03 -27.35 42.75
CA VAL A 79 0.56 -27.83 44.08
C VAL A 79 -0.24 -29.12 43.89
N SER A 80 -0.06 -30.08 44.80
CA SER A 80 -0.67 -31.42 44.76
C SER A 80 -2.01 -31.49 45.48
N PHE A 81 -3.07 -32.02 44.85
CA PHE A 81 -4.19 -32.69 45.55
C PHE A 81 -4.87 -33.77 44.69
N SER A 82 -5.24 -34.86 45.36
CA SER A 82 -6.17 -35.94 45.00
C SER A 82 -6.80 -36.39 46.34
N PRO A 83 -8.04 -36.91 46.44
CA PRO A 83 -8.46 -38.09 45.66
C PRO A 83 -9.98 -38.28 45.37
N ASN A 84 -10.30 -39.43 44.77
CA ASN A 84 -11.55 -40.22 44.85
C ASN A 84 -12.87 -39.72 44.21
N GLY A 85 -13.50 -40.63 43.45
CA GLY A 85 -14.89 -40.55 42.97
C GLY A 85 -15.21 -41.72 42.04
N SER A 86 -15.96 -42.73 42.52
CA SER A 86 -16.13 -44.05 41.87
C SER A 86 -17.50 -44.25 41.20
N ARG A 87 -17.64 -45.35 40.41
CA ARG A 87 -18.87 -46.01 39.86
C ARG A 87 -19.40 -45.49 38.50
N THR A 88 -19.99 -46.30 37.59
CA THR A 88 -20.11 -47.78 37.39
C THR A 88 -20.67 -48.08 35.98
N GLN A 89 -20.26 -49.21 35.36
CA GLN A 89 -21.00 -50.02 34.35
C GLN A 89 -21.40 -49.35 33.00
N GLN A 90 -21.55 -50.03 31.86
CA GLN A 90 -21.77 -51.46 31.51
C GLN A 90 -21.06 -51.77 30.16
N GLU A 91 -20.28 -52.87 30.05
CA GLU A 91 -20.56 -54.08 29.22
C GLU A 91 -21.02 -53.81 27.77
N SER A 92 -20.27 -54.19 26.73
CA SER A 92 -20.00 -55.58 26.29
C SER A 92 -18.72 -55.61 25.40
N GLN A 93 -17.77 -56.55 25.54
CA GLN A 93 -17.75 -57.97 25.05
C GLN A 93 -18.07 -58.12 23.54
N SER A 94 -17.46 -58.97 22.70
CA SER A 94 -16.21 -59.79 22.64
C SER A 94 -16.28 -60.65 21.33
N TYR A 95 -15.26 -61.16 20.64
CA TYR A 95 -13.77 -61.19 20.73
C TYR A 95 -13.18 -61.49 19.29
N PRO A 96 -11.88 -61.80 19.06
CA PRO A 96 -11.23 -61.71 17.73
C PRO A 96 -10.86 -63.06 17.08
N SER A 97 -10.24 -63.02 15.89
CA SER A 97 -9.30 -64.00 15.28
C SER A 97 -8.79 -63.42 13.93
N ASP A 98 -7.59 -63.67 13.39
CA ASP A 98 -6.31 -64.16 13.95
C ASP A 98 -5.17 -63.78 12.97
N LEU A 99 -3.92 -63.70 13.45
CA LEU A 99 -2.74 -63.57 12.58
C LEU A 99 -2.33 -64.93 12.01
N HIS A 100 -1.94 -64.99 10.73
CA HIS A 100 -0.91 -65.94 10.29
C HIS A 100 0.00 -65.36 9.19
N HIS A 101 1.30 -65.63 9.32
CA HIS A 101 2.35 -65.22 8.38
C HIS A 101 2.55 -66.25 7.26
N SER A 102 3.07 -65.81 6.10
CA SER A 102 4.41 -66.20 5.57
C SER A 102 4.50 -66.55 4.06
N ALA A 103 5.61 -66.06 3.47
CA ALA A 103 6.41 -66.61 2.36
C ALA A 103 5.92 -66.58 0.88
N ASP A 104 6.65 -65.78 0.10
CA ASP A 104 7.24 -66.06 -1.22
C ASP A 104 6.51 -66.95 -2.25
N ASN A 105 6.36 -66.40 -3.47
CA ASN A 105 6.92 -67.06 -4.66
C ASN A 105 7.22 -66.07 -5.80
N THR A 106 8.43 -66.17 -6.32
CA THR A 106 8.96 -65.40 -7.45
C THR A 106 8.44 -65.92 -8.79
N TYR A 107 7.88 -65.06 -9.63
CA TYR A 107 7.85 -65.28 -11.09
C TYR A 107 8.07 -63.95 -11.83
N GLY A 108 9.15 -63.88 -12.61
CA GLY A 108 9.52 -62.68 -13.36
C GLY A 108 8.98 -62.68 -14.79
N SER A 109 8.79 -61.49 -15.34
CA SER A 109 8.68 -61.19 -16.78
C SER A 109 9.03 -59.71 -17.02
N PRO A 110 9.42 -59.32 -18.25
CA PRO A 110 10.63 -58.51 -18.40
C PRO A 110 10.43 -56.99 -18.42
N ILE A 111 11.57 -56.31 -18.24
CA ILE A 111 11.77 -54.88 -18.48
C ILE A 111 11.34 -54.52 -19.91
N SER A 112 10.37 -53.61 -20.04
CA SER A 112 10.15 -52.86 -21.28
C SER A 112 10.71 -51.45 -21.08
N GLY A 113 11.90 -51.21 -21.64
CA GLY A 113 12.47 -49.88 -21.72
C GLY A 113 12.07 -49.21 -23.03
N SER A 114 11.34 -48.11 -22.96
CA SER A 114 11.22 -47.17 -24.07
C SER A 114 10.91 -45.78 -23.54
N CYS A 115 11.93 -44.92 -23.51
CA CYS A 115 11.72 -43.49 -23.40
C CYS A 115 11.10 -43.02 -24.73
N ILE A 116 9.89 -42.48 -24.67
CA ILE A 116 9.30 -41.72 -25.77
C ILE A 116 8.99 -40.35 -25.22
N THR A 117 9.63 -39.33 -25.79
CA THR A 117 9.21 -37.94 -25.63
C THR A 117 7.84 -37.80 -26.25
N GLU A 118 6.81 -37.47 -25.46
CA GLU A 118 5.47 -37.19 -25.99
C GLU A 118 5.51 -35.92 -26.85
N ASP A 119 5.61 -36.11 -28.16
CA ASP A 119 5.47 -35.03 -29.13
C ASP A 119 3.98 -34.64 -29.19
N VAL A 120 3.70 -33.37 -28.86
CA VAL A 120 2.36 -32.78 -28.90
C VAL A 120 1.73 -32.89 -30.30
N SER A 121 2.54 -33.03 -31.36
CA SER A 121 2.07 -33.30 -32.72
C SER A 121 1.37 -34.67 -32.87
N ASP A 122 1.89 -35.74 -32.25
CA ASP A 122 1.35 -37.10 -32.36
C ASP A 122 0.02 -37.24 -31.62
N LEU A 123 -0.13 -36.58 -30.45
CA LEU A 123 -1.41 -36.52 -29.75
C LEU A 123 -2.47 -35.78 -30.58
N ARG A 124 -2.10 -34.67 -31.24
CA ARG A 124 -2.98 -33.88 -32.09
C ARG A 124 -3.45 -34.65 -33.33
N ASP A 125 -2.55 -35.42 -33.94
CA ASP A 125 -2.87 -36.25 -35.10
C ASP A 125 -3.69 -37.50 -34.73
N LYS A 126 -3.49 -38.05 -33.53
CA LYS A 126 -4.35 -39.11 -32.98
C LYS A 126 -5.76 -38.61 -32.66
N LEU A 127 -5.91 -37.43 -32.08
CA LEU A 127 -7.22 -36.79 -31.85
C LEU A 127 -7.95 -36.54 -33.18
N ARG A 128 -7.26 -35.95 -34.18
CA ARG A 128 -7.84 -35.69 -35.51
C ARG A 128 -8.24 -36.98 -36.24
N LYS A 129 -7.47 -38.07 -36.07
CA LYS A 129 -7.85 -39.41 -36.56
C LYS A 129 -9.09 -39.95 -35.86
N LEU A 130 -9.21 -39.77 -34.54
CA LEU A 130 -10.39 -40.21 -33.78
C LEU A 130 -11.65 -39.46 -34.24
N GLU A 131 -11.55 -38.15 -34.40
CA GLU A 131 -12.58 -37.26 -34.94
C GLU A 131 -13.03 -37.67 -36.36
N THR A 132 -12.07 -37.96 -37.25
CA THR A 132 -12.35 -38.46 -38.61
C THR A 132 -13.07 -39.81 -38.60
N VAL A 133 -12.72 -40.70 -37.67
CA VAL A 133 -13.38 -42.03 -37.51
C VAL A 133 -14.79 -41.89 -36.92
N MET A 134 -15.04 -40.90 -36.07
CA MET A 134 -16.35 -40.68 -35.45
C MET A 134 -17.37 -39.96 -36.36
N LEU A 135 -16.91 -39.11 -37.28
CA LEU A 135 -17.78 -38.29 -38.14
C LEU A 135 -17.98 -38.83 -39.56
N GLY A 136 -17.10 -39.73 -40.03
CA GLY A 136 -17.19 -40.33 -41.37
C GLY A 136 -16.71 -39.41 -42.50
N PRO A 137 -16.59 -39.91 -43.75
CA PRO A 137 -15.89 -39.18 -44.83
C PRO A 137 -16.65 -37.98 -45.42
N ASP A 138 -17.97 -37.91 -45.23
CA ASP A 138 -18.84 -36.93 -45.90
C ASP A 138 -19.55 -36.03 -44.86
N SER A 139 -18.86 -34.99 -44.41
CA SER A 139 -19.45 -33.91 -43.61
C SER A 139 -18.91 -32.55 -44.05
N ASP A 140 -19.42 -32.04 -45.17
CA ASP A 140 -19.25 -30.65 -45.62
C ASP A 140 -20.04 -29.64 -44.74
N ILE A 141 -20.11 -29.89 -43.42
CA ILE A 141 -20.76 -29.06 -42.42
C ILE A 141 -19.79 -28.79 -41.26
N ILE A 142 -18.58 -28.30 -41.58
CA ILE A 142 -17.58 -27.85 -40.58
C ILE A 142 -17.09 -26.44 -40.91
N ASP A 143 -18.02 -25.54 -41.24
CA ASP A 143 -17.75 -24.10 -41.40
C ASP A 143 -18.68 -23.22 -40.52
N SER A 144 -19.40 -23.84 -39.57
CA SER A 144 -20.33 -23.13 -38.67
C SER A 144 -20.40 -23.70 -37.23
N ILE A 145 -19.36 -24.40 -36.77
CA ILE A 145 -19.21 -24.81 -35.36
C ILE A 145 -17.87 -24.32 -34.80
N THR A 146 -17.60 -23.01 -34.92
CA THR A 146 -16.81 -22.35 -33.88
C THR A 146 -17.69 -22.26 -32.64
N SER A 147 -17.46 -23.15 -31.67
CA SER A 147 -18.04 -22.95 -30.35
C SER A 147 -17.46 -21.66 -29.75
N PRO A 148 -18.21 -20.90 -28.93
CA PRO A 148 -17.68 -19.72 -28.25
C PRO A 148 -16.43 -20.02 -27.41
N GLU A 149 -16.31 -21.26 -26.93
CA GLU A 149 -15.14 -21.78 -26.24
C GLU A 149 -13.92 -21.88 -27.18
N MET A 150 -14.07 -22.45 -28.37
CA MET A 150 -12.95 -22.59 -29.31
C MET A 150 -12.40 -21.25 -29.79
N ASP A 151 -13.25 -20.23 -29.96
CA ASP A 151 -12.80 -18.87 -30.25
C ASP A 151 -12.12 -18.21 -29.04
N SER A 152 -12.59 -18.47 -27.81
CA SER A 152 -11.92 -18.05 -26.57
C SER A 152 -10.50 -18.63 -26.46
N TRP A 153 -10.34 -19.95 -26.66
CA TRP A 153 -9.03 -20.61 -26.65
C TRP A 153 -8.04 -20.03 -27.67
N ARG A 154 -8.52 -19.68 -28.88
CA ARG A 154 -7.71 -19.04 -29.91
C ARG A 154 -7.19 -17.67 -29.45
N LEU A 155 -8.07 -16.83 -28.89
CA LEU A 155 -7.70 -15.49 -28.39
C LEU A 155 -6.68 -15.56 -27.25
N VAL A 156 -6.80 -16.55 -26.36
CA VAL A 156 -5.86 -16.74 -25.24
C VAL A 156 -4.48 -17.20 -25.75
N THR A 157 -4.44 -18.23 -26.60
CA THR A 157 -3.18 -18.75 -27.18
C THR A 157 -2.45 -17.67 -27.99
N ASP A 158 -3.19 -16.84 -28.71
CA ASP A 158 -2.71 -15.70 -29.49
C ASP A 158 -2.15 -14.58 -28.59
N ALA A 159 -2.79 -14.27 -27.46
CA ALA A 159 -2.26 -13.33 -26.47
C ALA A 159 -0.95 -13.82 -25.82
N ILE A 160 -0.87 -15.11 -25.45
CA ILE A 160 0.36 -15.74 -24.94
C ILE A 160 1.47 -15.66 -25.99
N SER A 161 1.16 -16.04 -27.24
CA SER A 161 2.13 -16.03 -28.36
C SER A 161 2.69 -14.65 -28.68
N ARG A 162 1.91 -13.58 -28.45
CA ARG A 162 2.36 -12.19 -28.55
C ARG A 162 3.14 -11.67 -27.35
N GLY A 163 3.18 -12.40 -26.23
CA GLY A 163 3.72 -11.90 -24.97
C GLY A 163 2.84 -10.84 -24.28
N ASP A 164 1.54 -10.79 -24.58
CA ASP A 164 0.62 -9.80 -24.01
C ASP A 164 0.24 -10.14 -22.57
N LEU A 165 1.19 -9.89 -21.66
CA LEU A 165 1.06 -10.18 -20.23
C LEU A 165 -0.19 -9.52 -19.62
N LYS A 166 -0.55 -8.31 -20.05
CA LYS A 166 -1.74 -7.62 -19.51
C LYS A 166 -2.99 -8.40 -19.87
N GLN A 167 -3.12 -8.86 -21.11
CA GLN A 167 -4.28 -9.60 -21.57
C GLN A 167 -4.32 -11.04 -21.00
N VAL A 168 -3.18 -11.70 -20.83
CA VAL A 168 -3.11 -13.03 -20.18
C VAL A 168 -3.51 -12.96 -18.69
N LEU A 169 -3.08 -11.92 -17.96
CA LEU A 169 -3.55 -11.66 -16.58
C LEU A 169 -5.07 -11.49 -16.51
N VAL A 170 -5.66 -10.77 -17.47
CA VAL A 170 -7.12 -10.58 -17.56
C VAL A 170 -7.83 -11.91 -17.82
N TYR A 171 -7.35 -12.73 -18.75
CA TYR A 171 -7.93 -14.06 -18.99
C TYR A 171 -7.82 -14.97 -17.77
N CYS A 172 -6.69 -14.95 -17.06
CA CYS A 172 -6.50 -15.76 -15.85
C CYS A 172 -7.48 -15.35 -14.75
N ALA A 173 -7.66 -14.05 -14.52
CA ALA A 173 -8.64 -13.55 -13.56
C ALA A 173 -10.09 -13.85 -13.97
N LYS A 174 -10.39 -13.90 -15.28
CA LYS A 174 -11.71 -14.31 -15.77
C LYS A 174 -11.98 -15.79 -15.49
N ALA A 175 -11.02 -16.67 -15.80
CA ALA A 175 -11.11 -18.10 -15.51
C ALA A 175 -11.31 -18.37 -14.00
N VAL A 176 -10.55 -17.69 -13.13
CA VAL A 176 -10.75 -17.73 -11.66
C VAL A 176 -12.15 -17.22 -11.25
N SER A 177 -12.68 -16.19 -11.92
CA SER A 177 -14.02 -15.67 -11.64
C SER A 177 -15.15 -16.58 -12.11
N ASP A 178 -14.92 -17.37 -13.15
CA ASP A 178 -15.87 -18.33 -13.72
C ASP A 178 -15.76 -19.71 -13.08
N ASN A 179 -14.81 -19.89 -12.15
CA ASN A 179 -14.45 -21.15 -11.51
C ASN A 179 -13.94 -22.23 -12.50
N ASP A 180 -13.35 -21.80 -13.62
CA ASP A 180 -12.60 -22.67 -14.52
C ASP A 180 -11.17 -22.85 -14.00
N LEU A 181 -11.00 -23.82 -13.10
CA LEU A 181 -9.75 -24.09 -12.42
C LEU A 181 -8.66 -24.65 -13.33
N LEU A 182 -9.03 -25.37 -14.41
CA LEU A 182 -8.06 -25.93 -15.35
C LEU A 182 -7.45 -24.81 -16.22
N MET A 183 -8.30 -23.94 -16.77
CA MET A 183 -7.87 -22.78 -17.52
C MET A 183 -7.08 -21.80 -16.65
N ALA A 184 -7.53 -21.57 -15.41
CA ALA A 184 -6.83 -20.71 -14.46
C ALA A 184 -5.43 -21.26 -14.13
N GLN A 185 -5.29 -22.55 -13.84
CA GLN A 185 -4.00 -23.15 -13.50
C GLN A 185 -3.02 -23.08 -14.70
N TRP A 186 -3.46 -23.46 -15.90
CA TRP A 186 -2.62 -23.35 -17.10
C TRP A 186 -2.15 -21.91 -17.33
N LEU A 187 -3.06 -20.93 -17.25
CA LEU A 187 -2.67 -19.52 -17.41
C LEU A 187 -1.72 -19.04 -16.32
N MET A 188 -1.82 -19.54 -15.08
CA MET A 188 -0.82 -19.24 -14.04
C MET A 188 0.55 -19.85 -14.37
N ASP A 189 0.59 -21.03 -14.97
CA ASP A 189 1.84 -21.69 -15.39
C ASP A 189 2.55 -20.89 -16.51
N GLU A 190 1.79 -20.42 -17.51
CA GLU A 190 2.28 -19.50 -18.55
C GLU A 190 2.73 -18.16 -17.95
N LEU A 191 1.91 -17.55 -17.09
CA LEU A 191 2.22 -16.26 -16.45
C LEU A 191 3.53 -16.28 -15.66
N ARG A 192 3.88 -17.41 -14.99
CA ARG A 192 5.17 -17.54 -14.29
C ARG A 192 6.38 -17.39 -15.21
N GLN A 193 6.26 -17.64 -16.52
CA GLN A 193 7.34 -17.43 -17.49
C GLN A 193 7.39 -15.98 -18.03
N MET A 194 6.30 -15.22 -17.89
CA MET A 194 6.16 -13.87 -18.45
C MET A 194 6.50 -12.75 -17.45
N VAL A 195 6.35 -13.01 -16.15
CA VAL A 195 6.51 -12.02 -15.07
C VAL A 195 7.95 -11.93 -14.57
N SER A 196 8.33 -10.77 -14.03
CA SER A 196 9.66 -10.55 -13.44
C SER A 196 9.62 -9.35 -12.50
N VAL A 197 10.11 -9.53 -11.27
CA VAL A 197 10.20 -8.45 -10.27
C VAL A 197 11.25 -7.38 -10.62
N SER A 198 12.12 -7.61 -11.62
CA SER A 198 13.11 -6.63 -12.10
C SER A 198 12.86 -6.19 -13.55
N GLY A 199 11.76 -6.64 -14.18
CA GLY A 199 11.45 -6.36 -15.59
C GLY A 199 10.74 -5.02 -15.82
N GLU A 200 10.05 -4.93 -16.95
CA GLU A 200 9.15 -3.83 -17.30
C GLU A 200 8.05 -3.63 -16.24
N PRO A 201 7.44 -2.43 -16.09
CA PRO A 201 6.39 -2.15 -15.12
C PRO A 201 5.27 -3.20 -15.07
N ILE A 202 4.80 -3.66 -16.23
CA ILE A 202 3.75 -4.68 -16.33
C ILE A 202 4.22 -6.07 -15.89
N GLN A 203 5.51 -6.41 -16.06
CA GLN A 203 6.09 -7.67 -15.57
C GLN A 203 6.23 -7.68 -14.05
N ARG A 204 6.58 -6.53 -13.47
CA ARG A 204 6.72 -6.33 -12.03
C ARG A 204 5.36 -6.36 -11.34
N LEU A 205 4.39 -5.61 -11.88
CA LEU A 205 3.01 -5.68 -11.43
C LEU A 205 2.43 -7.09 -11.62
N GLY A 206 2.65 -7.69 -12.79
CA GLY A 206 2.15 -9.03 -13.13
C GLY A 206 2.59 -10.10 -12.15
N ALA A 207 3.82 -10.04 -11.63
CA ALA A 207 4.29 -10.94 -10.57
C ALA A 207 3.39 -10.87 -9.33
N TYR A 208 3.10 -9.67 -8.83
CA TYR A 208 2.27 -9.47 -7.64
C TYR A 208 0.77 -9.73 -7.88
N MET A 209 0.26 -9.45 -9.09
CA MET A 209 -1.11 -9.81 -9.48
C MET A 209 -1.28 -11.33 -9.55
N LEU A 210 -0.29 -12.06 -10.10
CA LEU A 210 -0.25 -13.51 -10.16
C LEU A 210 -0.19 -14.14 -8.77
N GLU A 211 0.69 -13.65 -7.89
CA GLU A 211 0.71 -14.09 -6.48
C GLU A 211 -0.63 -13.84 -5.78
N GLY A 212 -1.31 -12.73 -6.08
CA GLY A 212 -2.67 -12.48 -5.61
C GLY A 212 -3.69 -13.53 -6.10
N LEU A 213 -3.59 -13.99 -7.35
CA LEU A 213 -4.46 -15.03 -7.91
C LEU A 213 -4.17 -16.42 -7.30
N VAL A 214 -2.89 -16.78 -7.17
CA VAL A 214 -2.45 -18.03 -6.51
C VAL A 214 -2.91 -18.03 -5.05
N ALA A 215 -2.71 -16.93 -4.32
CA ALA A 215 -3.14 -16.77 -2.94
C ALA A 215 -4.66 -16.82 -2.76
N ARG A 216 -5.42 -16.39 -3.78
CA ARG A 216 -6.89 -16.51 -3.80
C ARG A 216 -7.32 -17.97 -3.86
N LEU A 217 -6.79 -18.73 -4.83
CA LEU A 217 -7.13 -20.16 -4.99
C LEU A 217 -6.67 -20.98 -3.77
N ALA A 218 -5.51 -20.66 -3.20
CA ALA A 218 -4.99 -21.30 -1.99
C ALA A 218 -5.65 -20.82 -0.68
N SER A 219 -6.59 -19.86 -0.73
CA SER A 219 -7.19 -19.22 0.45
C SER A 219 -6.15 -18.69 1.48
N SER A 220 -4.99 -18.24 1.01
CA SER A 220 -3.83 -17.86 1.83
C SER A 220 -3.59 -16.34 1.90
N GLY A 221 -4.38 -15.54 1.18
CA GLY A 221 -4.23 -14.08 1.07
C GLY A 221 -4.12 -13.35 2.40
N SER A 222 -4.93 -13.73 3.40
CA SER A 222 -4.90 -13.16 4.76
C SER A 222 -3.57 -13.40 5.47
N SER A 223 -2.99 -14.59 5.32
CA SER A 223 -1.69 -14.95 5.88
C SER A 223 -0.55 -14.18 5.19
N ILE A 224 -0.59 -14.07 3.87
CA ILE A 224 0.40 -13.32 3.08
C ILE A 224 0.32 -11.82 3.41
N TYR A 225 -0.89 -11.24 3.46
CA TYR A 225 -1.10 -9.85 3.88
C TYR A 225 -0.56 -9.57 5.29
N LYS A 226 -0.74 -10.50 6.23
CA LYS A 226 -0.22 -10.37 7.60
C LYS A 226 1.30 -10.53 7.68
N ALA A 227 1.91 -11.33 6.81
CA ALA A 227 3.36 -11.55 6.74
C ALA A 227 4.11 -10.42 6.01
N LEU A 228 3.55 -9.93 4.90
CA LEU A 228 4.06 -8.77 4.17
C LEU A 228 3.79 -7.50 4.99
N ARG A 229 4.80 -7.03 5.72
CA ARG A 229 4.76 -5.76 6.45
C ARG A 229 5.90 -4.85 6.03
N CYS A 230 5.67 -3.55 6.08
CA CYS A 230 6.75 -2.57 6.05
C CYS A 230 7.70 -2.84 7.23
N LYS A 231 9.00 -2.88 6.96
CA LYS A 231 10.01 -3.18 7.97
C LYS A 231 10.23 -1.97 8.89
N GLU A 232 10.41 -2.21 10.18
CA GLU A 232 10.98 -1.22 11.09
C GLU A 232 12.44 -0.93 10.67
N PRO A 233 12.87 0.35 10.62
CA PRO A 233 14.27 0.70 10.39
C PRO A 233 15.20 -0.01 11.39
N ALA A 234 16.21 -0.71 10.90
CA ALA A 234 17.17 -1.42 11.76
C ALA A 234 18.10 -0.44 12.52
N THR A 235 18.25 0.78 12.01
CA THR A 235 19.01 1.89 12.61
C THR A 235 18.26 3.20 12.35
N ALA A 236 18.63 4.27 13.06
CA ALA A 236 18.05 5.60 12.86
C ALA A 236 18.35 6.21 11.48
N ASP A 237 19.40 5.71 10.81
CA ASP A 237 19.86 6.19 9.50
C ASP A 237 19.19 5.45 8.32
N LEU A 238 18.50 4.32 8.58
CA LEU A 238 17.83 3.55 7.54
C LEU A 238 16.42 4.09 7.29
N LEU A 239 16.08 4.30 6.03
CA LEU A 239 14.73 4.70 5.63
C LEU A 239 13.81 3.48 5.63
N SER A 240 12.60 3.62 6.18
CA SER A 240 11.55 2.62 5.95
C SER A 240 11.10 2.66 4.50
N TYR A 241 10.59 1.55 3.96
CA TYR A 241 10.10 1.49 2.58
C TYR A 241 8.99 2.51 2.30
N MET A 242 8.10 2.77 3.27
CA MET A 242 7.11 3.85 3.21
C MET A 242 7.74 5.24 3.06
N HIS A 243 8.87 5.49 3.73
CA HIS A 243 9.57 6.77 3.63
C HIS A 243 10.31 6.91 2.28
N ILE A 244 10.90 5.84 1.76
CA ILE A 244 11.47 5.84 0.40
C ILE A 244 10.38 6.17 -0.63
N LEU A 245 9.21 5.53 -0.54
CA LEU A 245 8.06 5.82 -1.40
C LEU A 245 7.53 7.25 -1.25
N TYR A 246 7.51 7.79 -0.02
CA TYR A 246 7.20 9.20 0.25
C TYR A 246 8.21 10.16 -0.39
N GLU A 247 9.50 9.80 -0.42
CA GLU A 247 10.52 10.67 -1.01
C GLU A 247 10.45 10.69 -2.54
N VAL A 248 10.43 9.51 -3.18
CA VAL A 248 10.56 9.36 -4.64
C VAL A 248 9.25 9.62 -5.41
N CYS A 249 8.09 9.46 -4.78
CA CYS A 249 6.78 9.64 -5.43
C CYS A 249 5.94 10.74 -4.74
N PRO A 250 5.13 11.50 -5.51
CA PRO A 250 4.37 12.61 -4.96
C PRO A 250 3.17 12.20 -4.09
N TYR A 251 2.70 10.94 -4.12
CA TYR A 251 1.41 10.51 -3.54
C TYR A 251 1.14 11.02 -2.12
N PHE A 252 2.06 10.72 -1.21
CA PHE A 252 1.94 11.07 0.19
C PHE A 252 2.28 12.55 0.44
N LYS A 253 3.32 13.08 -0.22
CA LYS A 253 3.71 14.50 -0.13
C LYS A 253 2.56 15.42 -0.56
N PHE A 254 1.94 15.14 -1.71
CA PHE A 254 0.73 15.80 -2.21
C PHE A 254 -0.38 15.81 -1.16
N GLY A 255 -0.80 14.63 -0.70
CA GLY A 255 -1.91 14.49 0.24
C GLY A 255 -1.65 15.19 1.58
N TYR A 256 -0.45 15.01 2.14
CA TYR A 256 -0.06 15.63 3.41
C TYR A 256 0.05 17.15 3.29
N MET A 257 0.64 17.68 2.21
CA MET A 257 0.77 19.13 2.03
C MET A 257 -0.56 19.81 1.73
N SER A 258 -1.47 19.18 0.96
CA SER A 258 -2.80 19.74 0.70
C SER A 258 -3.68 19.75 1.95
N ALA A 259 -3.66 18.66 2.73
CA ALA A 259 -4.32 18.60 4.03
C ALA A 259 -3.73 19.62 5.02
N ASN A 260 -2.40 19.70 5.12
CA ASN A 260 -1.73 20.67 5.99
C ASN A 260 -2.04 22.12 5.59
N GLY A 261 -2.15 22.42 4.29
CA GLY A 261 -2.56 23.74 3.81
C GLY A 261 -3.96 24.11 4.29
N ALA A 262 -4.92 23.20 4.18
CA ALA A 262 -6.28 23.39 4.69
C ALA A 262 -6.32 23.63 6.21
N ILE A 263 -5.53 22.85 6.97
CA ILE A 263 -5.43 22.96 8.43
C ILE A 263 -4.77 24.28 8.83
N ALA A 264 -3.63 24.63 8.22
CA ALA A 264 -2.91 25.88 8.50
C ALA A 264 -3.77 27.11 8.24
N GLU A 265 -4.54 27.11 7.15
CA GLU A 265 -5.47 28.19 6.83
C GLU A 265 -6.63 28.29 7.83
N ALA A 266 -7.29 27.17 8.13
CA ALA A 266 -8.38 27.14 9.10
C ALA A 266 -7.92 27.59 10.50
N MET A 267 -6.68 27.30 10.86
CA MET A 267 -6.09 27.59 12.18
C MET A 267 -5.23 28.87 12.23
N LYS A 268 -5.21 29.66 11.15
CA LYS A 268 -4.28 30.80 11.03
C LYS A 268 -4.38 31.81 12.19
N ASP A 269 -5.60 32.07 12.68
CA ASP A 269 -5.90 33.07 13.73
C ASP A 269 -6.07 32.42 15.13
N GLU A 270 -5.75 31.14 15.30
CA GLU A 270 -5.99 30.39 16.55
C GLU A 270 -4.73 30.30 17.42
N ASP A 271 -4.86 30.50 18.74
CA ASP A 271 -3.73 30.39 19.69
C ASP A 271 -3.51 28.97 20.21
N LYS A 272 -4.54 28.12 20.11
CA LYS A 272 -4.50 26.71 20.55
C LYS A 272 -5.15 25.83 19.50
N VAL A 273 -4.37 24.90 18.95
CA VAL A 273 -4.79 24.00 17.88
C VAL A 273 -4.73 22.57 18.39
N HIS A 274 -5.85 21.85 18.28
CA HIS A 274 -5.92 20.41 18.49
C HIS A 274 -6.09 19.71 17.14
N ILE A 275 -5.20 18.78 16.84
CA ILE A 275 -5.27 17.93 15.64
C ILE A 275 -5.58 16.51 16.10
N ILE A 276 -6.63 15.90 15.54
CA ILE A 276 -6.86 14.45 15.65
C ILE A 276 -6.43 13.81 14.33
N ASP A 277 -5.47 12.90 14.41
CA ASP A 277 -5.01 12.09 13.28
C ASP A 277 -5.41 10.63 13.52
N PHE A 278 -5.98 9.99 12.51
CA PHE A 278 -6.42 8.59 12.58
C PHE A 278 -5.46 7.59 11.94
N GLN A 279 -4.34 8.03 11.36
CA GLN A 279 -3.28 7.14 10.86
C GLN A 279 -1.95 7.88 10.78
N ILE A 280 -1.38 8.28 11.92
CA ILE A 280 -0.19 9.16 11.94
C ILE A 280 1.07 8.57 11.28
N ALA A 281 1.12 7.25 11.11
CA ALA A 281 2.27 6.52 10.59
C ALA A 281 3.58 6.97 11.27
N GLN A 282 4.51 7.62 10.56
CA GLN A 282 5.80 8.07 11.13
C GLN A 282 5.81 9.55 11.55
N GLY A 283 4.66 10.23 11.49
CA GLY A 283 4.50 11.65 11.78
C GLY A 283 5.04 12.59 10.70
N SER A 284 5.40 12.08 9.51
CA SER A 284 6.02 12.89 8.44
C SER A 284 5.12 14.03 7.96
N GLN A 285 3.79 13.81 7.89
CA GLN A 285 2.82 14.88 7.62
C GLN A 285 3.03 16.08 8.56
N TRP A 286 3.17 15.86 9.87
CA TRP A 286 3.18 16.94 10.85
C TRP A 286 4.50 17.72 10.92
N ILE A 287 5.57 17.23 10.28
CA ILE A 287 6.87 17.93 10.23
C ILE A 287 6.70 19.29 9.55
N THR A 288 6.09 19.32 8.36
CA THR A 288 5.92 20.55 7.57
C THR A 288 4.90 21.50 8.20
N LEU A 289 3.86 20.98 8.86
CA LEU A 289 2.87 21.82 9.56
C LEU A 289 3.45 22.49 10.81
N ILE A 290 4.27 21.77 11.60
CA ILE A 290 4.97 22.36 12.76
C ILE A 290 5.91 23.48 12.30
N GLN A 291 6.62 23.29 11.18
CA GLN A 291 7.47 24.33 10.58
C GLN A 291 6.66 25.54 10.09
N ALA A 292 5.54 25.31 9.41
CA ALA A 292 4.65 26.38 8.94
C ALA A 292 4.08 27.21 10.10
N PHE A 293 3.64 26.55 11.18
CA PHE A 293 3.18 27.23 12.38
C PHE A 293 4.30 27.99 13.12
N ALA A 294 5.53 27.46 13.15
CA ALA A 294 6.68 28.18 13.71
C ALA A 294 7.02 29.46 12.94
N ALA A 295 6.80 29.48 11.62
CA ALA A 295 6.99 30.63 10.75
C ALA A 295 5.80 31.63 10.75
N ARG A 296 4.72 31.35 11.49
CA ARG A 296 3.50 32.16 11.48
C ARG A 296 3.74 33.57 12.04
N PRO A 297 3.25 34.64 11.36
CA PRO A 297 3.22 35.99 11.93
C PRO A 297 2.50 36.02 13.27
N GLY A 298 3.08 36.68 14.28
CA GLY A 298 2.58 36.67 15.67
C GLY A 298 3.07 35.49 16.51
N GLY A 299 3.69 34.47 15.89
CA GLY A 299 4.28 33.32 16.58
C GLY A 299 3.41 32.04 16.52
N PRO A 300 3.99 30.90 16.93
CA PRO A 300 3.31 29.61 16.86
C PRO A 300 2.17 29.49 17.89
N PRO A 301 1.07 28.79 17.55
CA PRO A 301 0.08 28.38 18.52
C PRO A 301 0.62 27.27 19.44
N HIS A 302 -0.08 26.99 20.52
CA HIS A 302 0.06 25.70 21.20
C HIS A 302 -0.56 24.61 20.31
N ILE A 303 0.22 23.59 19.94
CA ILE A 303 -0.23 22.46 19.11
C ILE A 303 -0.37 21.22 19.99
N ARG A 304 -1.56 20.62 19.98
CA ARG A 304 -1.80 19.29 20.53
C ARG A 304 -2.15 18.32 19.41
N ILE A 305 -1.51 17.16 19.36
CA ILE A 305 -1.85 16.09 18.42
C ILE A 305 -2.34 14.87 19.20
N THR A 306 -3.59 14.45 18.95
CA THR A 306 -4.10 13.13 19.33
C THR A 306 -3.94 12.20 18.14
N SER A 307 -3.14 11.16 18.27
CA SER A 307 -3.08 10.06 17.29
C SER A 307 -3.95 8.90 17.74
N ILE A 308 -4.85 8.48 16.88
CA ILE A 308 -5.54 7.18 16.95
C ILE A 308 -4.80 6.24 15.98
N ASP A 309 -4.36 5.07 16.45
CA ASP A 309 -3.80 4.04 15.57
C ASP A 309 -3.93 2.65 16.19
N TYR A 310 -4.00 1.61 15.37
CA TYR A 310 -4.27 0.24 15.82
C TYR A 310 -2.98 -0.48 16.24
N ALA A 311 -3.00 -1.26 17.34
CA ALA A 311 -1.79 -1.82 17.96
C ALA A 311 -0.82 -2.58 17.02
N THR A 312 -1.31 -3.16 15.92
CA THR A 312 -0.45 -3.91 14.97
C THR A 312 0.30 -3.04 13.96
N SER A 313 0.04 -1.72 13.91
CA SER A 313 0.73 -0.75 13.04
C SER A 313 2.08 -0.27 13.58
N ALA A 314 2.55 -0.79 14.74
CA ALA A 314 3.87 -0.51 15.32
C ALA A 314 5.04 -0.54 14.30
N TYR A 315 4.94 -1.41 13.29
CA TYR A 315 5.87 -1.52 12.17
C TYR A 315 5.79 -0.33 11.19
N ALA A 316 4.59 0.14 10.86
CA ALA A 316 4.40 1.35 10.05
C ALA A 316 4.93 2.60 10.78
N HIS A 317 4.83 2.62 12.11
CA HIS A 317 5.33 3.69 12.98
C HIS A 317 6.86 3.75 13.12
N GLY A 318 7.59 2.68 12.81
CA GLY A 318 9.01 2.55 13.16
C GLY A 318 9.24 2.51 14.68
N GLY A 319 8.51 1.61 15.37
CA GLY A 319 8.64 1.37 16.81
C GLY A 319 7.54 1.99 17.68
N GLY A 320 6.37 2.30 17.09
CA GLY A 320 5.13 2.67 17.78
C GLY A 320 4.94 4.16 18.11
N LEU A 321 3.69 4.51 18.46
CA LEU A 321 3.23 5.90 18.67
C LEU A 321 4.07 6.71 19.66
N ASN A 322 4.65 6.08 20.68
CA ASN A 322 5.54 6.76 21.65
C ASN A 322 6.81 7.32 20.98
N ILE A 323 7.38 6.60 20.00
CA ILE A 323 8.56 7.07 19.26
C ILE A 323 8.19 8.22 18.32
N VAL A 324 7.04 8.13 17.64
CA VAL A 324 6.49 9.22 16.81
C VAL A 324 6.28 10.48 17.65
N GLY A 325 5.60 10.35 18.80
CA GLY A 325 5.37 11.45 19.74
C GLY A 325 6.66 12.10 20.26
N LYS A 326 7.68 11.31 20.60
CA LYS A 326 9.01 11.81 20.98
C LYS A 326 9.71 12.55 19.83
N ARG A 327 9.63 12.03 18.60
CA ARG A 327 10.22 12.64 17.40
C ARG A 327 9.58 14.00 17.12
N LEU A 328 8.25 14.08 17.11
CA LEU A 328 7.50 15.33 16.93
C LEU A 328 7.74 16.31 18.08
N SER A 329 7.80 15.85 19.33
CA SER A 329 8.13 16.71 20.49
C SER A 329 9.54 17.31 20.39
N LYS A 330 10.53 16.54 19.93
CA LYS A 330 11.90 17.04 19.69
C LYS A 330 11.92 18.10 18.59
N LEU A 331 11.19 17.87 17.50
CA LEU A 331 11.04 18.81 16.39
C LEU A 331 10.37 20.12 16.84
N ALA A 332 9.21 20.04 17.49
CA ALA A 332 8.48 21.20 17.99
C ALA A 332 9.33 22.02 18.98
N LYS A 333 10.06 21.36 19.89
CA LYS A 333 11.01 22.03 20.79
C LYS A 333 12.13 22.76 20.03
N HIS A 334 12.67 22.19 18.95
CA HIS A 334 13.67 22.85 18.11
C HIS A 334 13.12 24.12 17.46
N PHE A 335 11.90 24.07 16.93
CA PHE A 335 11.19 25.21 16.35
C PHE A 335 10.50 26.12 17.38
N LYS A 336 10.71 25.91 18.69
CA LYS A 336 10.11 26.67 19.80
C LYS A 336 8.57 26.71 19.79
N VAL A 337 7.94 25.68 19.23
CA VAL A 337 6.48 25.49 19.20
C VAL A 337 6.05 24.80 20.50
N PRO A 338 5.12 25.37 21.29
CA PRO A 338 4.53 24.69 22.44
C PRO A 338 3.74 23.47 21.96
N PHE A 339 4.06 22.27 22.45
CA PHE A 339 3.57 21.02 21.85
C PHE A 339 3.18 19.96 22.89
N GLU A 340 2.07 19.28 22.63
CA GLU A 340 1.61 18.10 23.37
C GLU A 340 1.25 16.95 22.41
N PHE A 341 1.60 15.72 22.78
CA PHE A 341 1.24 14.52 22.02
C PHE A 341 0.46 13.53 22.88
N HIS A 342 -0.69 13.08 22.39
CA HIS A 342 -1.48 12.02 22.98
C HIS A 342 -1.56 10.83 22.02
N ALA A 343 -1.15 9.66 22.50
CA ALA A 343 -1.26 8.40 21.77
C ALA A 343 -2.44 7.59 22.31
N ALA A 344 -3.39 7.26 21.45
CA ALA A 344 -4.48 6.35 21.78
C ALA A 344 -4.39 5.13 20.86
N THR A 345 -4.05 3.98 21.43
CA THR A 345 -3.85 2.73 20.69
C THR A 345 -5.17 1.94 20.61
N LEU A 346 -6.01 2.24 19.62
CA LEU A 346 -7.30 1.57 19.38
C LEU A 346 -7.65 1.52 17.90
N SER A 347 -8.56 0.62 17.51
CA SER A 347 -9.11 0.60 16.15
C SER A 347 -9.99 1.82 15.91
N GLY A 348 -10.04 2.34 14.69
CA GLY A 348 -11.07 3.29 14.26
C GLY A 348 -12.50 2.79 14.50
N CYS A 349 -12.69 1.46 14.57
CA CYS A 349 -13.94 0.81 14.94
C CYS A 349 -14.33 0.98 16.42
N ASP A 350 -13.40 1.27 17.32
CA ASP A 350 -13.63 1.31 18.76
C ASP A 350 -13.66 2.76 19.31
N VAL A 351 -13.41 3.75 18.45
CA VAL A 351 -13.27 5.16 18.83
C VAL A 351 -14.58 5.72 19.37
N GLN A 352 -14.48 6.26 20.58
CA GLN A 352 -15.50 7.07 21.26
C GLN A 352 -14.92 8.45 21.61
N GLN A 353 -15.80 9.41 21.93
CA GLN A 353 -15.46 10.82 22.15
C GLN A 353 -14.36 11.03 23.21
N GLU A 354 -14.37 10.25 24.29
CA GLU A 354 -13.42 10.30 25.40
C GLU A 354 -11.98 9.96 24.98
N HIS A 355 -11.80 9.09 23.98
CA HIS A 355 -10.47 8.72 23.46
C HIS A 355 -9.81 9.88 22.70
N LEU A 356 -10.61 10.81 22.18
CA LEU A 356 -10.15 11.93 21.38
C LEU A 356 -9.55 13.06 22.25
N GLN A 357 -9.90 13.09 23.54
CA GLN A 357 -9.38 14.05 24.53
C GLN A 357 -9.60 15.52 24.11
N VAL A 358 -10.76 15.86 23.51
CA VAL A 358 -11.06 17.25 23.09
C VAL A 358 -11.24 18.15 24.31
N ARG A 359 -10.67 19.37 24.27
CA ARG A 359 -10.68 20.34 25.38
C ARG A 359 -11.38 21.64 24.99
N PRO A 360 -12.15 22.28 25.89
CA PRO A 360 -12.74 23.59 25.62
C PRO A 360 -11.68 24.67 25.36
N GLY A 361 -11.93 25.51 24.35
CA GLY A 361 -11.04 26.62 23.99
C GLY A 361 -9.82 26.23 23.14
N GLU A 362 -9.82 25.03 22.53
CA GLU A 362 -8.87 24.63 21.49
C GLU A 362 -9.61 24.50 20.15
N ALA A 363 -9.02 25.01 19.07
CA ALA A 363 -9.59 24.89 17.73
C ALA A 363 -9.24 23.53 17.12
N LEU A 364 -10.27 22.76 16.76
CA LEU A 364 -10.13 21.35 16.38
C LEU A 364 -10.01 21.15 14.85
N ALA A 365 -8.95 20.46 14.42
CA ALA A 365 -8.81 19.88 13.10
C ALA A 365 -8.86 18.34 13.19
N VAL A 366 -9.44 17.68 12.20
CA VAL A 366 -9.40 16.22 12.09
C VAL A 366 -8.86 15.80 10.72
N ASN A 367 -7.92 14.86 10.72
CA ASN A 367 -7.22 14.40 9.53
C ASN A 367 -7.49 12.91 9.26
N PHE A 368 -8.05 12.64 8.08
CA PHE A 368 -8.22 11.30 7.53
C PHE A 368 -7.34 11.15 6.28
N ALA A 369 -6.08 10.74 6.47
CA ALA A 369 -5.17 10.49 5.37
C ALA A 369 -4.93 8.98 5.21
N PHE A 370 -5.37 8.44 4.07
CA PHE A 370 -5.18 7.04 3.66
C PHE A 370 -5.62 6.01 4.72
N MET A 371 -6.83 6.16 5.27
CA MET A 371 -7.29 5.37 6.42
C MET A 371 -8.76 4.92 6.34
N LEU A 372 -9.68 5.76 5.85
CA LEU A 372 -11.10 5.41 5.89
C LEU A 372 -11.41 4.21 4.99
N HIS A 373 -10.58 3.94 3.96
CA HIS A 373 -10.67 2.71 3.19
C HIS A 373 -10.40 1.43 3.99
N HIS A 374 -9.64 1.47 5.09
CA HIS A 374 -9.42 0.31 5.97
C HIS A 374 -10.59 0.01 6.90
N MET A 375 -11.45 0.99 7.16
CA MET A 375 -12.62 0.82 8.01
C MET A 375 -13.63 -0.15 7.36
N PRO A 376 -14.19 -1.12 8.10
CA PRO A 376 -15.24 -2.01 7.59
C PRO A 376 -16.45 -1.22 7.08
N ASP A 377 -16.96 -1.68 5.94
CA ASP A 377 -18.14 -1.11 5.28
C ASP A 377 -19.41 -1.91 5.60
N GLU A 378 -20.50 -1.55 4.94
CA GLU A 378 -21.82 -2.16 5.10
C GLU A 378 -21.89 -3.62 4.62
N SER A 379 -20.91 -4.11 3.86
CA SER A 379 -20.80 -5.52 3.44
C SER A 379 -20.08 -6.41 4.46
N VAL A 380 -19.36 -5.79 5.41
CA VAL A 380 -18.63 -6.49 6.48
C VAL A 380 -19.34 -6.36 7.83
N SER A 381 -19.94 -5.20 8.11
CA SER A 381 -20.57 -4.91 9.40
C SER A 381 -21.82 -4.05 9.26
N THR A 382 -22.88 -4.43 9.95
CA THR A 382 -24.13 -3.67 10.05
C THR A 382 -24.02 -2.41 10.91
N GLU A 383 -22.92 -2.23 11.65
CA GLU A 383 -22.70 -1.03 12.48
C GLU A 383 -22.39 0.24 11.66
N ASN A 384 -22.01 0.09 10.38
CA ASN A 384 -21.57 1.17 9.50
C ASN A 384 -20.51 2.07 10.19
N HIS A 385 -19.35 1.48 10.46
CA HIS A 385 -18.26 2.11 11.20
C HIS A 385 -17.79 3.43 10.56
N ARG A 386 -17.79 3.51 9.21
CA ARG A 386 -17.44 4.71 8.43
C ARG A 386 -18.37 5.87 8.77
N ASP A 387 -19.68 5.72 8.59
CA ASP A 387 -20.64 6.82 8.82
C ASP A 387 -20.84 7.12 10.31
N ARG A 388 -20.62 6.13 11.20
CA ARG A 388 -20.56 6.37 12.65
C ARG A 388 -19.38 7.25 13.03
N LEU A 389 -18.18 6.97 12.51
CA LEU A 389 -16.99 7.76 12.79
C LEU A 389 -17.12 9.20 12.26
N LEU A 390 -17.66 9.37 11.05
CA LEU A 390 -17.93 10.71 10.50
C LEU A 390 -18.93 11.50 11.36
N ARG A 391 -20.01 10.87 11.85
CA ARG A 391 -20.97 11.52 12.76
C ARG A 391 -20.36 11.86 14.12
N LEU A 392 -19.53 10.98 14.68
CA LEU A 392 -18.76 11.27 15.90
C LEU A 392 -17.88 12.50 15.69
N VAL A 393 -17.09 12.55 14.62
CA VAL A 393 -16.26 13.71 14.30
C VAL A 393 -17.10 14.96 14.09
N LYS A 394 -18.26 14.89 13.43
CA LYS A 394 -19.16 16.05 13.27
C LYS A 394 -19.66 16.58 14.61
N SER A 395 -19.99 15.70 15.57
CA SER A 395 -20.45 16.14 16.91
C SER A 395 -19.40 16.90 17.73
N LEU A 396 -18.11 16.78 17.40
CA LEU A 396 -17.04 17.57 18.01
C LEU A 396 -16.98 19.02 17.48
N SER A 397 -17.76 19.35 16.44
CA SER A 397 -17.75 20.65 15.76
C SER A 397 -16.35 21.13 15.32
N PRO A 398 -15.58 20.30 14.57
CA PRO A 398 -14.24 20.68 14.10
C PRO A 398 -14.29 21.89 13.18
N LYS A 399 -13.26 22.74 13.26
CA LYS A 399 -13.10 23.92 12.40
C LYS A 399 -12.73 23.54 10.96
N VAL A 400 -12.11 22.37 10.78
CA VAL A 400 -11.86 21.73 9.49
C VAL A 400 -11.70 20.21 9.66
N VAL A 401 -12.14 19.44 8.67
CA VAL A 401 -11.81 18.02 8.51
C VAL A 401 -11.16 17.82 7.14
N THR A 402 -9.99 17.19 7.07
CA THR A 402 -9.29 16.85 5.83
C THR A 402 -9.47 15.38 5.50
N LEU A 403 -9.63 15.10 4.21
CA LEU A 403 -9.71 13.75 3.65
C LEU A 403 -8.69 13.62 2.51
N VAL A 404 -7.85 12.59 2.58
CA VAL A 404 -6.95 12.16 1.51
C VAL A 404 -7.13 10.66 1.32
N GLU A 405 -7.48 10.23 0.11
CA GLU A 405 -7.77 8.83 -0.20
C GLU A 405 -7.28 8.48 -1.62
N GLN A 406 -7.00 7.21 -1.88
CA GLN A 406 -6.65 6.71 -3.21
C GLN A 406 -7.90 6.68 -4.11
N GLU A 407 -7.82 7.27 -5.31
CA GLU A 407 -8.95 7.34 -6.23
C GLU A 407 -9.09 6.03 -7.03
N SER A 408 -9.63 5.00 -6.37
CA SER A 408 -9.90 3.69 -6.98
C SER A 408 -11.13 3.00 -6.38
N ASN A 409 -11.93 2.32 -7.22
CA ASN A 409 -13.10 1.55 -6.77
C ASN A 409 -12.76 0.07 -6.54
N THR A 410 -11.89 -0.22 -5.57
CA THR A 410 -11.64 -1.61 -5.15
C THR A 410 -12.73 -2.14 -4.23
N ASN A 411 -13.64 -1.30 -3.70
CA ASN A 411 -14.57 -1.78 -2.70
C ASN A 411 -15.82 -2.48 -3.27
N THR A 412 -16.61 -1.77 -4.08
CA THR A 412 -17.99 -2.15 -4.42
C THR A 412 -18.12 -3.18 -5.54
N ALA A 413 -17.02 -3.52 -6.20
CA ALA A 413 -16.99 -4.40 -7.35
C ALA A 413 -16.87 -5.90 -6.96
N PRO A 414 -17.58 -6.80 -7.68
CA PRO A 414 -17.26 -8.23 -7.69
C PRO A 414 -15.81 -8.49 -8.11
N PHE A 415 -15.33 -9.72 -7.89
CA PHE A 415 -13.93 -10.08 -8.05
C PHE A 415 -13.31 -9.65 -9.40
N PHE A 416 -13.90 -10.04 -10.55
CA PHE A 416 -13.28 -9.74 -11.85
C PHE A 416 -13.22 -8.24 -12.18
N PRO A 417 -14.30 -7.44 -12.08
CA PRO A 417 -14.19 -5.98 -12.27
C PRO A 417 -13.24 -5.31 -11.25
N ARG A 418 -13.16 -5.83 -10.02
CA ARG A 418 -12.19 -5.36 -9.01
C ARG A 418 -10.75 -5.66 -9.42
N PHE A 419 -10.48 -6.84 -9.99
CA PHE A 419 -9.17 -7.20 -10.53
C PHE A 419 -8.77 -6.27 -11.68
N LEU A 420 -9.68 -5.97 -12.60
CA LEU A 420 -9.43 -5.03 -13.71
C LEU A 420 -9.09 -3.62 -13.21
N GLU A 421 -9.84 -3.11 -12.23
CA GLU A 421 -9.59 -1.82 -11.60
C GLU A 421 -8.25 -1.80 -10.85
N THR A 422 -7.91 -2.89 -10.14
CA THR A 422 -6.60 -3.04 -9.47
C THR A 422 -5.46 -3.04 -10.49
N LEU A 423 -5.59 -3.81 -11.57
CA LEU A 423 -4.61 -3.88 -12.65
C LEU A 423 -4.38 -2.49 -13.25
N ASN A 424 -5.45 -1.77 -13.61
CA ASN A 424 -5.34 -0.44 -14.22
C ASN A 424 -4.80 0.62 -13.27
N TYR A 425 -5.23 0.65 -12.00
CA TYR A 425 -4.70 1.59 -11.01
C TYR A 425 -3.20 1.35 -10.74
N TYR A 426 -2.82 0.09 -10.50
CA TYR A 426 -1.42 -0.22 -10.20
C TYR A 426 -0.52 -0.20 -11.44
N THR A 427 -1.03 -0.33 -12.68
CA THR A 427 -0.22 -0.05 -13.90
C THR A 427 0.36 1.36 -13.82
N ALA A 428 -0.49 2.36 -13.55
CA ALA A 428 -0.05 3.75 -13.42
C ALA A 428 0.98 3.97 -12.28
N ILE A 429 0.79 3.30 -11.12
CA ILE A 429 1.73 3.36 -9.99
C ILE A 429 3.09 2.70 -10.32
N PHE A 430 3.10 1.60 -11.07
CA PHE A 430 4.33 0.88 -11.41
C PHE A 430 5.12 1.56 -12.52
N GLU A 431 4.44 2.18 -13.49
CA GLU A 431 5.04 3.02 -14.55
C GLU A 431 5.70 4.28 -13.98
N SER A 432 5.06 4.93 -13.01
CA SER A 432 5.58 6.16 -12.41
C SER A 432 6.77 5.91 -11.49
N ILE A 433 6.82 4.75 -10.80
CA ILE A 433 8.00 4.32 -10.06
C ILE A 433 9.16 3.98 -11.00
N ASP A 434 8.89 3.41 -12.18
CA ASP A 434 9.92 3.09 -13.20
C ASP A 434 10.70 4.33 -13.69
N MET A 435 10.03 5.49 -13.66
CA MET A 435 10.62 6.79 -14.03
C MET A 435 11.45 7.43 -12.90
N THR A 436 11.44 6.87 -11.69
CA THR A 436 12.09 7.46 -10.50
C THR A 436 13.17 6.58 -9.87
N LEU A 437 13.10 5.25 -10.04
CA LEU A 437 14.04 4.30 -9.44
C LEU A 437 14.49 3.23 -10.45
N PRO A 438 15.81 2.97 -10.59
CA PRO A 438 16.34 1.95 -11.50
C PRO A 438 15.79 0.54 -11.24
N ARG A 439 15.74 -0.29 -12.28
CA ARG A 439 14.94 -1.52 -12.26
C ARG A 439 15.52 -2.67 -11.44
N GLU A 440 16.82 -2.63 -11.23
CA GLU A 440 17.59 -3.59 -10.45
C GLU A 440 17.79 -3.12 -9.00
N HIS A 441 17.28 -1.93 -8.66
CA HIS A 441 17.50 -1.32 -7.36
C HIS A 441 16.73 -2.07 -6.26
N LYS A 442 17.47 -2.69 -5.33
CA LYS A 442 16.90 -3.50 -4.25
C LYS A 442 15.88 -2.75 -3.40
N GLU A 443 16.07 -1.45 -3.19
CA GLU A 443 15.12 -0.63 -2.45
C GLU A 443 13.79 -0.45 -3.19
N ARG A 444 13.81 -0.37 -4.53
CA ARG A 444 12.59 -0.31 -5.35
C ARG A 444 11.79 -1.62 -5.26
N ILE A 445 12.48 -2.76 -5.37
CA ILE A 445 11.88 -4.10 -5.18
C ILE A 445 11.24 -4.19 -3.80
N ASN A 446 11.95 -3.74 -2.75
CA ASN A 446 11.44 -3.76 -1.38
C ASN A 446 10.22 -2.83 -1.19
N VAL A 447 10.23 -1.62 -1.77
CA VAL A 447 9.08 -0.72 -1.77
C VAL A 447 7.88 -1.38 -2.44
N GLU A 448 8.06 -1.93 -3.63
CA GLU A 448 6.98 -2.61 -4.36
C GLU A 448 6.44 -3.80 -3.57
N GLN A 449 7.30 -4.67 -3.06
CA GLN A 449 6.90 -5.86 -2.32
C GLN A 449 6.21 -5.55 -0.97
N HIS A 450 6.77 -4.65 -0.18
CA HIS A 450 6.30 -4.41 1.20
C HIS A 450 5.28 -3.29 1.35
N CYS A 451 5.14 -2.43 0.34
CA CYS A 451 4.17 -1.32 0.33
C CYS A 451 3.02 -1.57 -0.66
N LEU A 452 3.30 -2.03 -1.88
CA LEU A 452 2.29 -2.08 -2.94
C LEU A 452 1.69 -3.49 -3.14
N ALA A 453 2.55 -4.51 -3.23
CA ALA A 453 2.15 -5.89 -3.44
C ALA A 453 1.31 -6.44 -2.28
N ARG A 454 1.62 -6.03 -1.04
CA ARG A 454 0.79 -6.30 0.14
C ARG A 454 -0.66 -5.90 -0.10
N ASP A 455 -0.89 -4.68 -0.56
CA ASP A 455 -2.22 -4.14 -0.81
C ASP A 455 -2.89 -4.84 -2.00
N VAL A 456 -2.16 -5.06 -3.10
CA VAL A 456 -2.62 -5.81 -4.29
C VAL A 456 -3.10 -7.21 -3.91
N VAL A 457 -2.31 -7.96 -3.13
CA VAL A 457 -2.69 -9.29 -2.64
C VAL A 457 -3.92 -9.22 -1.75
N ASN A 458 -4.08 -8.21 -0.89
CA ASN A 458 -5.30 -8.07 -0.10
C ASN A 458 -6.55 -7.85 -0.97
N ILE A 459 -6.46 -7.01 -2.00
CA ILE A 459 -7.59 -6.68 -2.89
C ILE A 459 -8.04 -7.90 -3.73
N ILE A 460 -7.08 -8.72 -4.18
CA ILE A 460 -7.29 -9.87 -5.06
C ILE A 460 -7.63 -11.14 -4.27
N ALA A 461 -6.83 -11.46 -3.25
CA ALA A 461 -6.87 -12.77 -2.58
C ALA A 461 -7.86 -12.86 -1.42
N CYS A 462 -8.11 -11.76 -0.70
CA CYS A 462 -9.01 -11.75 0.45
C CYS A 462 -10.47 -11.46 0.06
N GLU A 463 -11.40 -11.86 0.93
CA GLU A 463 -12.81 -11.46 0.90
C GLU A 463 -13.32 -11.16 2.32
N GLY A 464 -14.57 -10.68 2.43
CA GLY A 464 -15.24 -10.46 3.72
C GLY A 464 -14.42 -9.57 4.67
N PRO A 465 -14.30 -9.92 5.97
CA PRO A 465 -13.53 -9.12 6.94
C PRO A 465 -12.01 -9.17 6.73
N GLU A 466 -11.48 -10.11 5.94
CA GLU A 466 -10.04 -10.22 5.70
C GLU A 466 -9.55 -9.27 4.59
N ARG A 467 -10.47 -8.82 3.73
CA ARG A 467 -10.23 -7.77 2.73
C ARG A 467 -10.42 -6.41 3.40
N VAL A 468 -9.32 -5.72 3.66
CA VAL A 468 -9.28 -4.41 4.32
C VAL A 468 -8.99 -3.27 3.34
N GLU A 469 -8.38 -3.53 2.18
CA GLU A 469 -8.09 -2.52 1.15
C GLU A 469 -9.35 -2.14 0.34
N ARG A 470 -10.31 -1.48 1.00
CA ARG A 470 -11.66 -1.19 0.52
C ARG A 470 -11.82 0.27 0.09
N ARG A 471 -11.09 0.64 -0.97
CA ARG A 471 -11.01 1.99 -1.54
C ARG A 471 -12.31 2.35 -2.27
N GLU A 472 -12.74 3.59 -2.12
CA GLU A 472 -13.94 4.15 -2.76
C GLU A 472 -13.53 5.46 -3.45
N LEU A 473 -14.10 5.72 -4.63
CA LEU A 473 -13.93 7.00 -5.35
C LEU A 473 -14.41 8.18 -4.49
N LEU A 474 -13.79 9.35 -4.64
CA LEU A 474 -14.08 10.54 -3.84
C LEU A 474 -15.57 10.91 -3.86
N GLY A 475 -16.28 10.66 -4.96
CA GLY A 475 -17.73 10.88 -5.06
C GLY A 475 -18.56 10.15 -4.00
N LYS A 476 -18.15 8.94 -3.60
CA LYS A 476 -18.81 8.18 -2.52
C LYS A 476 -18.45 8.75 -1.14
N TRP A 477 -17.19 9.09 -0.89
CA TRP A 477 -16.78 9.78 0.34
C TRP A 477 -17.50 11.13 0.50
N ARG A 478 -17.58 11.95 -0.55
CA ARG A 478 -18.33 13.22 -0.54
C ARG A 478 -19.79 13.03 -0.16
N SER A 479 -20.41 11.92 -0.57
CA SER A 479 -21.78 11.58 -0.20
C SER A 479 -21.89 11.22 1.29
N ARG A 480 -20.99 10.38 1.81
CA ARG A 480 -20.91 10.04 3.26
C ARG A 480 -20.71 11.29 4.14
N PHE A 481 -19.79 12.17 3.77
CA PHE A 481 -19.54 13.43 4.49
C PHE A 481 -20.77 14.34 4.50
N ARG A 482 -21.44 14.54 3.36
CA ARG A 482 -22.71 15.30 3.29
C ARG A 482 -23.81 14.68 4.15
N MET A 483 -23.97 13.36 4.13
CA MET A 483 -24.94 12.64 4.97
C MET A 483 -24.63 12.76 6.46
N ALA A 484 -23.36 12.84 6.85
CA ALA A 484 -22.94 13.12 8.23
C ALA A 484 -23.08 14.61 8.64
N GLY A 485 -23.55 15.48 7.74
CA GLY A 485 -23.78 16.90 8.02
C GLY A 485 -22.57 17.80 7.76
N PHE A 486 -21.56 17.34 7.03
CA PHE A 486 -20.46 18.20 6.58
C PHE A 486 -20.77 18.97 5.30
N THR A 487 -20.21 20.17 5.23
CA THR A 487 -20.18 21.04 4.06
C THR A 487 -18.78 21.05 3.45
N PRO A 488 -18.64 21.06 2.11
CA PRO A 488 -17.32 21.16 1.49
C PRO A 488 -16.60 22.45 1.90
N TYR A 489 -15.30 22.36 2.15
CA TYR A 489 -14.41 23.49 2.36
C TYR A 489 -13.35 23.47 1.24
N PRO A 490 -13.56 24.21 0.14
CA PRO A 490 -12.60 24.26 -0.96
C PRO A 490 -11.23 24.76 -0.50
N LEU A 491 -10.17 24.13 -1.01
CA LEU A 491 -8.80 24.56 -0.77
C LEU A 491 -8.56 25.92 -1.45
N SER A 492 -7.87 26.84 -0.76
CA SER A 492 -7.65 28.18 -1.30
C SER A 492 -6.61 28.21 -2.42
N SER A 493 -6.61 29.31 -3.18
CA SER A 493 -5.61 29.57 -4.21
C SER A 493 -4.17 29.53 -3.69
N LEU A 494 -3.92 29.84 -2.41
CA LEU A 494 -2.59 29.74 -1.79
C LEU A 494 -2.17 28.28 -1.60
N VAL A 495 -3.08 27.43 -1.10
CA VAL A 495 -2.83 25.99 -0.98
C VAL A 495 -2.62 25.39 -2.37
N ASN A 496 -3.51 25.69 -3.32
CA ASN A 496 -3.45 25.13 -4.67
C ASN A 496 -2.19 25.59 -5.42
N ALA A 497 -1.72 26.83 -5.22
CA ALA A 497 -0.44 27.29 -5.74
C ALA A 497 0.76 26.55 -5.11
N THR A 498 0.75 26.34 -3.79
CA THR A 498 1.80 25.57 -3.09
C THR A 498 1.90 24.14 -3.61
N ILE A 499 0.75 23.50 -3.89
CA ILE A 499 0.71 22.14 -4.45
C ILE A 499 1.13 22.09 -5.92
N LYS A 500 0.88 23.15 -6.71
CA LYS A 500 1.44 23.29 -8.06
C LYS A 500 2.96 23.39 -8.04
N THR A 501 3.53 24.23 -7.17
CA THR A 501 4.99 24.30 -6.99
C THR A 501 5.61 23.01 -6.44
N LEU A 502 4.87 22.23 -5.65
CA LEU A 502 5.31 20.86 -5.29
C LEU A 502 5.36 19.96 -6.52
N HIS A 503 4.30 19.96 -7.33
CA HIS A 503 4.14 19.14 -8.54
C HIS A 503 5.21 19.42 -9.60
N GLU A 504 5.66 20.67 -9.73
CA GLU A 504 6.78 21.09 -10.61
C GLU A 504 8.12 20.38 -10.34
N ASN A 505 8.30 19.73 -9.17
CA ASN A 505 9.51 18.94 -8.84
C ASN A 505 9.46 17.49 -9.37
N TYR A 506 8.37 17.09 -10.03
CA TYR A 506 8.15 15.73 -10.53
C TYR A 506 8.04 15.73 -12.06
N CYS A 507 8.14 14.56 -12.69
CA CYS A 507 8.03 14.47 -14.15
C CYS A 507 6.64 14.89 -14.66
N ASP A 508 6.63 15.44 -15.87
CA ASP A 508 5.47 15.96 -16.62
C ASP A 508 4.32 14.96 -16.82
N LYS A 509 4.59 13.66 -16.71
CA LYS A 509 3.58 12.59 -16.71
C LYS A 509 2.66 12.61 -15.49
N TYR A 510 3.07 13.19 -14.36
CA TYR A 510 2.15 13.43 -13.25
C TYR A 510 1.18 14.55 -13.60
N THR A 511 -0.10 14.40 -13.26
CA THR A 511 -1.13 15.41 -13.49
C THR A 511 -1.68 15.96 -12.17
N LEU A 512 -2.11 17.22 -12.18
CA LEU A 512 -2.71 17.90 -11.04
C LEU A 512 -3.95 18.66 -11.49
N GLU A 513 -5.13 18.19 -11.09
CA GLU A 513 -6.43 18.79 -11.44
C GLU A 513 -7.14 19.33 -10.19
N GLU A 514 -7.79 20.48 -10.31
CA GLU A 514 -8.74 20.98 -9.32
C GLU A 514 -10.16 20.80 -9.85
N ARG A 515 -10.94 19.93 -9.19
CA ARG A 515 -12.30 19.57 -9.60
C ARG A 515 -13.22 19.55 -8.40
N ASP A 516 -14.35 20.23 -8.52
CA ASP A 516 -15.42 20.24 -7.50
C ASP A 516 -15.00 20.67 -6.06
N GLY A 517 -13.91 21.46 -5.94
CA GLY A 517 -13.34 21.87 -4.65
C GLY A 517 -12.43 20.82 -4.00
N ALA A 518 -11.99 19.82 -4.75
CA ALA A 518 -10.97 18.85 -4.39
C ALA A 518 -9.77 18.93 -5.35
N LEU A 519 -8.58 18.56 -4.88
CA LEU A 519 -7.42 18.34 -5.73
C LEU A 519 -7.27 16.86 -6.05
N TYR A 520 -6.88 16.57 -7.29
CA TYR A 520 -6.57 15.23 -7.78
C TYR A 520 -5.13 15.21 -8.29
N LEU A 521 -4.31 14.34 -7.72
CA LEU A 521 -3.02 13.93 -8.27
C LEU A 521 -3.25 12.68 -9.13
N GLY A 522 -2.82 12.76 -10.38
CA GLY A 522 -2.92 11.66 -11.34
C GLY A 522 -1.58 11.29 -11.98
N TRP A 523 -1.62 10.24 -12.78
CA TRP A 523 -0.57 9.81 -13.71
C TRP A 523 -1.18 9.68 -15.09
N MET A 524 -0.69 10.47 -16.04
CA MET A 524 -1.28 10.65 -17.37
C MET A 524 -2.80 10.90 -17.25
N ASN A 525 -3.62 9.94 -17.70
CA ASN A 525 -5.08 9.99 -17.70
C ASN A 525 -5.74 9.26 -16.51
N ARG A 526 -4.99 8.86 -15.48
CA ARG A 526 -5.49 8.13 -14.32
C ARG A 526 -5.33 8.93 -13.03
N ASP A 527 -6.44 9.28 -12.40
CA ASP A 527 -6.45 9.81 -11.03
C ASP A 527 -5.91 8.73 -10.05
N LEU A 528 -5.01 9.15 -9.15
CA LEU A 528 -4.33 8.30 -8.17
C LEU A 528 -4.71 8.65 -6.73
N VAL A 529 -4.63 9.92 -6.36
CA VAL A 529 -4.91 10.40 -5.00
C VAL A 529 -5.80 11.63 -5.06
N ALA A 530 -6.88 11.61 -4.30
CA ALA A 530 -7.78 12.75 -4.13
C ALA A 530 -7.57 13.39 -2.75
N SER A 531 -7.65 14.72 -2.67
CA SER A 531 -7.58 15.47 -1.41
C SER A 531 -8.66 16.55 -1.36
N CYS A 532 -9.37 16.64 -0.23
CA CYS A 532 -10.40 17.65 0.00
C CYS A 532 -10.53 18.00 1.50
N ALA A 533 -11.24 19.10 1.79
CA ALA A 533 -11.53 19.51 3.15
C ALA A 533 -13.02 19.83 3.35
N TRP A 534 -13.44 19.87 4.62
CA TRP A 534 -14.84 19.92 5.07
C TRP A 534 -15.01 20.74 6.34
N LYS A 535 -16.25 21.21 6.57
CA LYS A 535 -16.72 21.91 7.79
C LYS A 535 -18.06 21.35 8.29
#